data_AF-A0A7C1JEH8-F1
#
_entry.id   AF-A0A7C1JEH8-F1
#
_cell.length_a   1.000
_cell.length_b   1.000
_cell.length_c   1.000
_cell.angle_alpha   90.00
_cell.angle_beta   90.00
_cell.angle_gamma   90.00
#
_symmetry.space_group_name_H-M   'P 1'
#
loop_
_entity.id
_entity.type
_entity.pdbx_description
1 polymer ?
#
loop_
_entity_poly.entity_id
_entity_poly.type
_entity_poly.pdbx_seq_one_letter_code
_entity_poly.pdbx_strand_id
1 'polypeptide(L)'
;RELLCDYNGQGPFPIPDLDDPLVLRKHLDFIKRLGERYDGHPDIDHIDLGSVGWWGEWHLSSSRNCKINTLETRKQIVEAYLSAFRKTPLVMLIGGGECLSLATSRGAGWRADCLGDMGGFSKTWCHMRQGYPLWIRQAGIQDVWKKAPVAWETCWDMRKWVAEGWSLRYIFNYALAMHGSYINNKSAPLPEAPEVRPELERFLRRLGYRLVLKQLSYPAEVAAGGKLEVAMKWQNTGSAPCYRPYRVAYRLRSDDGKQFVLTGGVSVNRWMPGSVDIFAPTFLQNPPDLPPGEVVAESDSVELPTAIPPGTYELAIAVVEQKSSRPVVRLAIKGRAEDGWYPLGKLRVKQ
;
A
#
# COMPACT_ATOMS: atom_id res chain seq x y z
N ARG A 1 -16.76 -10.43 30.65
CA ARG A 1 -16.00 -9.88 31.78
C ARG A 1 -15.28 -8.63 31.28
N GLU A 2 -15.19 -7.62 32.11
CA GLU A 2 -14.53 -6.35 31.79
C GLU A 2 -13.46 -6.06 32.83
N LEU A 3 -12.41 -5.35 32.41
CA LEU A 3 -11.42 -4.73 33.29
C LEU A 3 -11.71 -3.23 33.37
N LEU A 4 -11.57 -2.66 34.55
CA LEU A 4 -11.73 -1.22 34.78
C LEU A 4 -10.34 -0.56 34.81
N CYS A 5 -9.97 0.09 33.72
CA CYS A 5 -8.61 0.61 33.54
C CYS A 5 -8.54 2.13 33.66
N ASP A 6 -7.41 2.64 34.14
CA ASP A 6 -7.12 4.07 34.08
C ASP A 6 -6.40 4.44 32.77
N TYR A 7 -6.56 5.69 32.35
CA TYR A 7 -5.81 6.28 31.25
C TYR A 7 -5.38 7.68 31.64
N ASN A 8 -4.06 7.93 31.71
CA ASN A 8 -3.50 9.21 32.16
C ASN A 8 -4.03 9.66 33.54
N GLY A 9 -4.30 8.72 34.45
CA GLY A 9 -4.86 9.00 35.77
C GLY A 9 -6.34 9.40 35.78
N GLN A 10 -7.04 9.25 34.65
CA GLN A 10 -8.50 9.38 34.55
C GLN A 10 -9.14 7.99 34.40
N GLY A 11 -10.42 7.88 34.77
CA GLY A 11 -11.18 6.64 34.65
C GLY A 11 -12.11 6.40 35.85
N PRO A 12 -12.63 5.17 36.01
CA PRO A 12 -12.29 3.97 35.24
C PRO A 12 -12.94 3.92 33.85
N PHE A 13 -12.23 3.36 32.87
CA PHE A 13 -12.75 3.03 31.55
C PHE A 13 -12.87 1.50 31.41
N PRO A 14 -14.07 0.96 31.11
CA PRO A 14 -14.24 -0.48 30.92
C PRO A 14 -13.61 -0.93 29.60
N ILE A 15 -12.83 -2.01 29.64
CA ILE A 15 -12.31 -2.74 28.46
C ILE A 15 -12.66 -4.22 28.55
N PRO A 16 -12.82 -4.93 27.43
CA PRO A 16 -13.01 -6.37 27.47
C PRO A 16 -11.79 -7.08 28.05
N ASP A 17 -12.01 -7.99 29.00
CA ASP A 17 -10.98 -8.90 29.48
C ASP A 17 -10.78 -10.02 28.45
N LEU A 18 -9.89 -9.81 27.47
CA LEU A 18 -9.64 -10.81 26.41
C LEU A 18 -8.93 -12.06 26.94
N ASP A 19 -8.42 -12.09 28.18
CA ASP A 19 -7.90 -13.33 28.79
C ASP A 19 -9.01 -14.17 29.45
N ASP A 20 -10.21 -13.62 29.62
CA ASP A 20 -11.38 -14.39 30.03
C ASP A 20 -11.81 -15.36 28.92
N PRO A 21 -11.90 -16.68 29.16
CA PRO A 21 -12.18 -17.67 28.11
C PRO A 21 -13.49 -17.43 27.36
N LEU A 22 -14.53 -16.90 28.03
CA LEU A 22 -15.81 -16.62 27.39
C LEU A 22 -15.71 -15.40 26.48
N VAL A 23 -15.03 -14.34 26.93
CA VAL A 23 -14.80 -13.14 26.13
C VAL A 23 -13.93 -13.48 24.93
N LEU A 24 -12.79 -14.16 25.13
CA LEU A 24 -11.91 -14.58 24.04
C LEU A 24 -12.66 -15.39 23.00
N ARG A 25 -13.40 -16.42 23.42
CA ARG A 25 -14.18 -17.26 22.49
C ARG A 25 -15.16 -16.44 21.65
N LYS A 26 -15.87 -15.48 22.26
CA LYS A 26 -16.80 -14.59 21.54
C LYS A 26 -16.07 -13.66 20.58
N HIS A 27 -14.91 -13.17 20.98
CA HIS A 27 -14.06 -12.31 20.15
C HIS A 27 -13.53 -13.05 18.91
N LEU A 28 -13.05 -14.28 19.09
CA LEU A 28 -12.60 -15.14 17.98
C LEU A 28 -13.76 -15.51 17.04
N ASP A 29 -14.96 -15.79 17.58
CA ASP A 29 -16.17 -16.02 16.76
C ASP A 29 -16.56 -14.77 15.95
N PHE A 30 -16.43 -13.57 16.55
CA PHE A 30 -16.65 -12.32 15.83
C PHE A 30 -15.68 -12.14 14.66
N ILE A 31 -14.36 -12.32 14.89
CA ILE A 31 -13.35 -12.20 13.82
C ILE A 31 -13.63 -13.20 12.68
N LYS A 32 -13.99 -14.44 13.03
CA LYS A 32 -14.37 -15.47 12.06
C LYS A 32 -15.53 -15.00 11.17
N ARG A 33 -16.64 -14.55 11.78
CA ARG A 33 -17.83 -14.06 11.05
C ARG A 33 -17.52 -12.81 10.23
N LEU A 34 -16.63 -11.95 10.72
CA LEU A 34 -16.16 -10.78 9.99
C LEU A 34 -15.46 -11.20 8.69
N GLY A 35 -14.56 -12.19 8.75
CA GLY A 35 -13.92 -12.77 7.57
C GLY A 35 -14.90 -13.45 6.61
N GLU A 36 -15.83 -14.27 7.14
CA GLU A 36 -16.89 -14.90 6.33
C GLU A 36 -17.71 -13.89 5.51
N ARG A 37 -17.91 -12.68 6.06
CA ARG A 37 -18.68 -11.62 5.39
C ARG A 37 -17.84 -10.76 4.45
N TYR A 38 -16.58 -10.47 4.80
CA TYR A 38 -15.83 -9.37 4.18
C TYR A 38 -14.51 -9.78 3.50
N ASP A 39 -14.03 -11.01 3.66
CA ASP A 39 -12.80 -11.45 2.98
C ASP A 39 -12.96 -11.47 1.45
N GLY A 40 -12.13 -10.70 0.76
CA GLY A 40 -12.16 -10.50 -0.69
C GLY A 40 -13.25 -9.54 -1.19
N HIS A 41 -13.91 -8.77 -0.30
CA HIS A 41 -14.87 -7.76 -0.72
C HIS A 41 -14.19 -6.69 -1.60
N PRO A 42 -14.73 -6.32 -2.77
CA PRO A 42 -14.05 -5.44 -3.74
C PRO A 42 -13.81 -4.02 -3.20
N ASP A 43 -14.66 -3.55 -2.29
CA ASP A 43 -14.56 -2.20 -1.70
C ASP A 43 -13.68 -2.13 -0.45
N ILE A 44 -13.09 -3.25 -0.01
CA ILE A 44 -12.19 -3.29 1.14
C ILE A 44 -10.76 -3.39 0.64
N ASP A 45 -9.95 -2.39 0.98
CA ASP A 45 -8.53 -2.38 0.60
C ASP A 45 -7.69 -3.27 1.52
N HIS A 46 -7.86 -3.12 2.84
CA HIS A 46 -7.19 -3.91 3.86
C HIS A 46 -7.99 -3.91 5.17
N ILE A 47 -7.66 -4.84 6.07
CA ILE A 47 -8.21 -4.93 7.42
C ILE A 47 -7.08 -4.73 8.44
N ASP A 48 -7.29 -3.83 9.38
CA ASP A 48 -6.40 -3.68 10.53
C ASP A 48 -6.70 -4.74 11.59
N LEU A 49 -5.65 -5.34 12.15
CA LEU A 49 -5.70 -6.20 13.33
C LEU A 49 -5.92 -5.33 14.60
N GLY A 50 -6.91 -4.44 14.57
CA GLY A 50 -7.08 -3.34 15.53
C GLY A 50 -8.00 -3.64 16.71
N SER A 51 -8.08 -4.89 17.18
CA SER A 51 -9.02 -5.26 18.25
C SER A 51 -8.42 -5.39 19.65
N VAL A 52 -7.12 -5.10 19.81
CA VAL A 52 -6.39 -5.31 21.06
C VAL A 52 -5.82 -3.99 21.57
N GLY A 53 -5.97 -3.72 22.88
CA GLY A 53 -5.43 -2.53 23.52
C GLY A 53 -6.23 -1.25 23.25
N TRP A 54 -5.70 -0.12 23.72
CA TRP A 54 -6.31 1.18 23.48
C TRP A 54 -6.34 1.49 22.00
N TRP A 55 -7.51 1.91 21.49
CA TRP A 55 -7.72 2.30 20.09
C TRP A 55 -7.30 1.23 19.06
N GLY A 56 -7.17 -0.03 19.48
CA GLY A 56 -6.67 -1.11 18.63
C GLY A 56 -5.15 -1.13 18.45
N GLU A 57 -4.39 -0.48 19.34
CA GLU A 57 -2.96 -0.21 19.18
C GLU A 57 -2.05 -1.16 19.96
N TRP A 58 -2.55 -2.31 20.39
CA TRP A 58 -1.72 -3.36 20.98
C TRP A 58 -0.89 -2.90 22.19
N HIS A 59 -1.35 -1.86 22.88
CA HIS A 59 -0.82 -1.41 24.16
C HIS A 59 -1.92 -0.80 25.03
N LEU A 60 -1.67 -0.75 26.33
CA LEU A 60 -2.45 0.06 27.27
C LEU A 60 -1.58 1.21 27.77
N SER A 61 -1.01 2.00 26.85
CA SER A 61 -0.17 3.16 27.22
C SER A 61 -0.90 4.06 28.22
N SER A 62 -0.14 4.60 29.18
CA SER A 62 -0.65 5.43 30.28
C SER A 62 -1.66 4.79 31.24
N SER A 63 -1.89 3.48 31.18
CA SER A 63 -2.58 2.72 32.23
C SER A 63 -1.58 2.30 33.32
N ARG A 64 -1.97 2.47 34.58
CA ARG A 64 -1.19 2.07 35.76
C ARG A 64 -1.73 0.79 36.39
N ASN A 65 -3.04 0.56 36.29
CA ASN A 65 -3.70 -0.55 36.96
C ASN A 65 -3.97 -1.77 36.05
N CYS A 66 -4.02 -1.58 34.73
CA CYS A 66 -4.22 -2.66 33.76
C CYS A 66 -2.97 -2.92 32.92
N LYS A 67 -2.78 -4.20 32.58
CA LYS A 67 -1.78 -4.68 31.62
C LYS A 67 -2.48 -5.22 30.39
N ILE A 68 -1.77 -5.17 29.26
CA ILE A 68 -2.26 -5.83 28.05
C ILE A 68 -2.37 -7.34 28.26
N ASN A 69 -3.29 -7.96 27.52
CA ASN A 69 -3.57 -9.39 27.60
C ASN A 69 -2.33 -10.26 27.40
N THR A 70 -2.40 -11.50 27.89
CA THR A 70 -1.31 -12.48 27.75
C THR A 70 -0.86 -12.63 26.30
N LEU A 71 0.41 -12.97 26.11
CA LEU A 71 0.97 -13.19 24.77
C LEU A 71 0.23 -14.33 24.03
N GLU A 72 -0.19 -15.36 24.76
CA GLU A 72 -0.95 -16.49 24.20
C GLU A 72 -2.28 -16.02 23.62
N THR A 73 -3.09 -15.30 24.40
CA THR A 73 -4.34 -14.69 23.94
C THR A 73 -4.12 -13.81 22.71
N ARG A 74 -3.10 -12.94 22.76
CA ARG A 74 -2.77 -12.05 21.65
C ARG A 74 -2.40 -12.81 20.37
N LYS A 75 -1.62 -13.90 20.48
CA LYS A 75 -1.29 -14.77 19.33
C LYS A 75 -2.52 -15.48 18.78
N GLN A 76 -3.45 -15.95 19.62
CA GLN A 76 -4.72 -16.53 19.16
C GLN A 76 -5.56 -15.53 18.36
N ILE A 77 -5.57 -14.25 18.76
CA ILE A 77 -6.27 -13.19 18.03
C ILE A 77 -5.62 -12.93 16.67
N VAL A 78 -4.28 -12.85 16.60
CA VAL A 78 -3.56 -12.74 15.32
C VAL A 78 -3.90 -13.90 14.38
N GLU A 79 -3.83 -15.13 14.88
CA GLU A 79 -4.15 -16.33 14.08
C GLU A 79 -5.60 -16.37 13.61
N ALA A 80 -6.54 -15.86 14.40
CA ALA A 80 -7.93 -15.73 13.98
C ALA A 80 -8.09 -14.77 12.79
N TYR A 81 -7.44 -13.60 12.82
CA TYR A 81 -7.45 -12.68 11.68
C TYR A 81 -6.81 -13.30 10.44
N LEU A 82 -5.62 -13.90 10.59
CA LEU A 82 -4.91 -14.58 9.48
C LEU A 82 -5.74 -15.73 8.89
N SER A 83 -6.51 -16.42 9.71
CA SER A 83 -7.39 -17.52 9.27
C SER A 83 -8.64 -17.01 8.55
N ALA A 84 -9.20 -15.90 9.05
CA ALA A 84 -10.46 -15.31 8.58
C ALA A 84 -10.29 -14.51 7.28
N PHE A 85 -9.14 -13.88 7.05
CA PHE A 85 -8.86 -13.05 5.87
C PHE A 85 -7.72 -13.64 5.05
N ARG A 86 -8.07 -14.34 3.96
CA ARG A 86 -7.10 -14.97 3.05
C ARG A 86 -6.94 -14.23 1.73
N LYS A 87 -7.87 -13.33 1.40
CA LYS A 87 -7.91 -12.54 0.16
C LYS A 87 -7.70 -11.06 0.43
N THR A 88 -8.28 -10.54 1.50
CA THR A 88 -8.12 -9.14 1.90
C THR A 88 -6.80 -8.97 2.64
N PRO A 89 -5.93 -8.03 2.23
CA PRO A 89 -4.70 -7.72 2.94
C PRO A 89 -4.96 -7.36 4.41
N LEU A 90 -4.03 -7.78 5.28
CA LEU A 90 -4.05 -7.44 6.70
C LEU A 90 -2.94 -6.45 7.01
N VAL A 91 -3.15 -5.55 7.96
CA VAL A 91 -2.10 -4.71 8.56
C VAL A 91 -2.18 -4.78 10.08
N MET A 92 -1.05 -4.56 10.75
CA MET A 92 -0.98 -4.56 12.21
C MET A 92 -0.07 -3.44 12.71
N LEU A 93 -0.36 -2.89 13.89
CA LEU A 93 0.47 -1.83 14.48
C LEU A 93 1.93 -2.27 14.67
N ILE A 94 2.86 -1.40 14.25
CA ILE A 94 4.30 -1.56 14.36
C ILE A 94 4.81 -1.79 15.80
N GLY A 95 4.06 -1.33 16.81
CA GLY A 95 4.36 -1.53 18.24
C GLY A 95 3.93 -2.90 18.79
N GLY A 96 3.36 -3.79 17.96
CA GLY A 96 2.77 -5.06 18.40
C GLY A 96 3.76 -6.15 18.83
N GLY A 97 5.08 -5.90 18.77
CA GLY A 97 6.13 -6.81 19.23
C GLY A 97 6.08 -8.19 18.57
N GLU A 98 6.15 -9.26 19.35
CA GLU A 98 6.08 -10.65 18.84
C GLU A 98 4.83 -10.95 18.01
N CYS A 99 3.71 -10.30 18.30
CA CYS A 99 2.48 -10.49 17.53
C CYS A 99 2.59 -9.86 16.14
N LEU A 100 3.32 -8.75 16.02
CA LEU A 100 3.64 -8.16 14.72
C LEU A 100 4.53 -9.09 13.91
N SER A 101 5.61 -9.61 14.51
CA SER A 101 6.48 -10.59 13.85
C SER A 101 5.71 -11.82 13.35
N LEU A 102 4.77 -12.33 14.16
CA LEU A 102 3.90 -13.42 13.75
C LEU A 102 3.03 -13.03 12.55
N ALA A 103 2.30 -11.92 12.64
CA ALA A 103 1.41 -11.45 11.59
C ALA A 103 2.15 -11.23 10.26
N THR A 104 3.29 -10.53 10.28
CA THR A 104 4.06 -10.21 9.08
C THR A 104 4.75 -11.44 8.47
N SER A 105 5.16 -12.41 9.30
CA SER A 105 5.70 -13.68 8.79
C SER A 105 4.66 -14.48 7.99
N ARG A 106 3.38 -14.19 8.19
CA ARG A 106 2.23 -14.83 7.54
C ARG A 106 1.56 -13.93 6.49
N GLY A 107 2.22 -12.86 6.07
CA GLY A 107 1.80 -12.03 4.94
C GLY A 107 1.02 -10.76 5.30
N ALA A 108 0.86 -10.45 6.59
CA ALA A 108 0.34 -9.13 6.97
C ALA A 108 1.37 -8.02 6.67
N GLY A 109 0.87 -6.85 6.31
CA GLY A 109 1.60 -5.60 6.33
C GLY A 109 1.67 -5.02 7.73
N TRP A 110 2.20 -3.81 7.84
CA TRP A 110 2.23 -3.09 9.10
C TRP A 110 1.73 -1.67 8.93
N ARG A 111 1.16 -1.14 10.01
CA ARG A 111 0.79 0.26 10.11
C ARG A 111 1.52 0.91 11.27
N ALA A 112 1.68 2.22 11.21
CA ALA A 112 2.18 2.99 12.32
C ALA A 112 1.27 4.19 12.55
N ASP A 113 0.77 4.28 13.77
CA ASP A 113 0.19 5.53 14.27
C ASP A 113 1.34 6.47 14.68
N CYS A 114 1.10 7.77 14.56
CA CYS A 114 2.03 8.85 14.89
C CYS A 114 3.17 9.16 13.90
N LEU A 115 2.95 9.11 12.57
CA LEU A 115 3.87 9.73 11.61
C LEU A 115 4.00 11.24 11.88
N GLY A 116 5.21 11.79 11.81
CA GLY A 116 5.44 13.22 12.05
C GLY A 116 5.69 13.59 13.50
N ASP A 117 5.63 12.64 14.45
CA ASP A 117 6.16 12.89 15.79
C ASP A 117 7.69 13.02 15.77
N MET A 118 8.15 14.27 15.90
CA MET A 118 9.54 14.65 15.95
C MET A 118 9.98 15.15 17.33
N GLY A 119 9.17 14.90 18.37
CA GLY A 119 9.45 15.30 19.75
C GLY A 119 8.26 15.95 20.46
N GLY A 120 7.03 15.69 19.99
CA GLY A 120 5.83 16.30 20.57
C GLY A 120 5.38 15.65 21.88
N PHE A 121 5.70 14.38 22.09
CA PHE A 121 5.43 13.68 23.36
C PHE A 121 6.56 13.79 24.39
N SER A 122 7.80 13.97 23.92
CA SER A 122 8.98 14.07 24.77
C SER A 122 10.09 14.86 24.10
N LYS A 123 10.87 15.59 24.89
CA LYS A 123 12.07 16.30 24.43
C LYS A 123 13.23 15.34 24.09
N THR A 124 13.22 14.13 24.63
CA THR A 124 14.32 13.16 24.51
C THR A 124 13.97 11.94 23.68
N TRP A 125 12.71 11.82 23.24
CA TRP A 125 12.22 10.65 22.51
C TRP A 125 11.10 11.03 21.54
N CYS A 126 11.12 10.44 20.34
CA CYS A 126 10.02 10.52 19.39
C CYS A 126 9.90 9.22 18.56
N HIS A 127 8.74 9.02 17.95
CA HIS A 127 8.48 7.82 17.18
C HIS A 127 9.41 7.69 15.96
N MET A 128 9.61 8.77 15.19
CA MET A 128 10.33 8.70 13.92
C MET A 128 11.83 8.40 14.07
N ARG A 129 12.48 8.91 15.13
CA ARG A 129 13.93 8.80 15.31
C ARG A 129 14.35 7.69 16.27
N GLN A 130 13.48 7.31 17.21
CA GLN A 130 13.79 6.28 18.20
C GLN A 130 12.85 5.07 18.09
N GLY A 131 11.54 5.29 18.08
CA GLY A 131 10.53 4.22 18.09
C GLY A 131 10.58 3.29 16.87
N TYR A 132 10.25 3.81 15.69
CA TYR A 132 10.13 2.98 14.48
C TYR A 132 11.44 2.28 14.09
N PRO A 133 12.63 2.93 14.09
CA PRO A 133 13.86 2.22 13.76
C PRO A 133 14.15 1.05 14.71
N LEU A 134 13.78 1.17 15.99
CA LEU A 134 13.91 0.09 16.97
C LEU A 134 12.92 -1.03 16.68
N TRP A 135 11.63 -0.71 16.53
CA TRP A 135 10.59 -1.73 16.32
C TRP A 135 10.75 -2.47 14.99
N ILE A 136 11.19 -1.78 13.92
CA ILE A 136 11.49 -2.42 12.63
C ILE A 136 12.59 -3.49 12.81
N ARG A 137 13.66 -3.18 13.53
CA ARG A 137 14.74 -4.14 13.81
C ARG A 137 14.28 -5.28 14.70
N GLN A 138 13.58 -4.97 15.79
CA GLN A 138 13.11 -5.97 16.75
C GLN A 138 12.15 -6.98 16.10
N ALA A 139 11.26 -6.50 15.24
CA ALA A 139 10.29 -7.36 14.58
C ALA A 139 10.82 -8.01 13.28
N GLY A 140 11.94 -7.52 12.73
CA GLY A 140 12.54 -8.02 11.49
C GLY A 140 11.72 -7.69 10.23
N ILE A 141 11.10 -6.50 10.19
CA ILE A 141 10.07 -6.16 9.19
C ILE A 141 10.54 -5.21 8.08
N GLN A 142 11.84 -4.94 7.96
CA GLN A 142 12.41 -4.00 6.99
C GLN A 142 12.10 -4.32 5.52
N ASP A 143 11.76 -5.58 5.22
CA ASP A 143 11.45 -6.07 3.86
C ASP A 143 9.97 -6.44 3.66
N VAL A 144 9.12 -6.28 4.68
CA VAL A 144 7.69 -6.66 4.60
C VAL A 144 6.98 -5.89 3.49
N TRP A 145 7.36 -4.63 3.26
CA TRP A 145 6.81 -3.78 2.22
C TRP A 145 6.88 -4.38 0.81
N LYS A 146 7.80 -5.33 0.55
CA LYS A 146 7.91 -6.02 -0.74
C LYS A 146 6.71 -6.91 -1.04
N LYS A 147 5.98 -7.33 -0.02
CA LYS A 147 4.88 -8.32 -0.12
C LYS A 147 3.56 -7.84 0.46
N ALA A 148 3.58 -6.89 1.40
CA ALA A 148 2.39 -6.40 2.07
C ALA A 148 2.48 -4.88 2.35
N PRO A 149 1.36 -4.17 2.48
CA PRO A 149 1.35 -2.72 2.53
C PRO A 149 1.93 -2.15 3.83
N VAL A 150 2.46 -0.93 3.72
CA VAL A 150 2.81 -0.08 4.86
C VAL A 150 1.82 1.08 4.92
N ALA A 151 1.13 1.24 6.05
CA ALA A 151 0.14 2.29 6.25
C ALA A 151 0.57 3.28 7.33
N TRP A 152 0.45 4.57 7.04
CA TRP A 152 0.76 5.64 7.98
C TRP A 152 -0.50 6.32 8.48
N GLU A 153 -0.54 6.64 9.77
CA GLU A 153 -1.44 7.65 10.33
C GLU A 153 -0.61 8.79 10.93
N THR A 154 -1.07 10.02 10.81
CA THR A 154 -0.35 11.19 11.32
C THR A 154 -0.45 11.34 12.84
N CYS A 155 0.65 11.68 13.49
CA CYS A 155 0.61 12.22 14.85
C CYS A 155 0.06 13.64 14.78
N TRP A 156 -1.02 13.92 15.53
CA TRP A 156 -1.82 15.12 15.33
C TRP A 156 -2.15 15.29 13.84
N ASP A 157 -1.83 16.44 13.24
CA ASP A 157 -1.96 16.73 11.82
C ASP A 157 -0.87 17.71 11.38
N MET A 158 -0.82 17.99 10.07
CA MET A 158 0.19 18.88 9.48
C MET A 158 0.21 20.29 10.10
N ARG A 159 -0.89 20.79 10.69
CA ARG A 159 -0.89 22.10 11.36
C ARG A 159 0.05 22.09 12.56
N LYS A 160 0.04 21.01 13.34
CA LYS A 160 0.98 20.81 14.45
C LYS A 160 2.42 20.76 13.94
N TRP A 161 2.67 20.05 12.84
CA TRP A 161 4.03 19.94 12.29
C TRP A 161 4.58 21.29 11.84
N VAL A 162 3.78 22.08 11.12
CA VAL A 162 4.15 23.45 10.71
C VAL A 162 4.35 24.36 11.91
N ALA A 163 3.44 24.33 12.89
CA ALA A 163 3.55 25.15 14.10
C ALA A 163 4.82 24.87 14.92
N GLU A 164 5.27 23.62 14.94
CA GLU A 164 6.50 23.19 15.62
C GLU A 164 7.77 23.34 14.76
N GLY A 165 7.63 23.79 13.51
CA GLY A 165 8.75 23.88 12.56
C GLY A 165 9.33 22.53 12.15
N TRP A 166 8.56 21.44 12.26
CA TRP A 166 8.99 20.12 11.81
C TRP A 166 8.91 20.01 10.29
N SER A 167 10.04 19.66 9.67
CA SER A 167 10.18 19.63 8.22
C SER A 167 9.24 18.62 7.56
N LEU A 168 8.29 19.12 6.75
CA LEU A 168 7.42 18.30 5.91
C LEU A 168 8.25 17.41 4.96
N ARG A 169 9.32 17.97 4.39
CA ARG A 169 10.24 17.25 3.50
C ARG A 169 10.83 16.02 4.19
N TYR A 170 11.31 16.20 5.42
CA TYR A 170 11.86 15.12 6.24
C TYR A 170 10.80 14.05 6.49
N ILE A 171 9.62 14.45 7.00
CA ILE A 171 8.56 13.52 7.40
C ILE A 171 8.08 12.70 6.21
N PHE A 172 7.85 13.35 5.07
CA PHE A 172 7.42 12.67 3.85
C PHE A 172 8.51 11.81 3.23
N ASN A 173 9.77 12.25 3.19
CA ASN A 173 10.85 11.40 2.68
C ASN A 173 11.06 10.16 3.55
N TYR A 174 10.94 10.29 4.87
CA TYR A 174 10.95 9.16 5.79
C TYR A 174 9.83 8.17 5.47
N ALA A 175 8.59 8.66 5.33
CA ALA A 175 7.43 7.81 5.02
C ALA A 175 7.57 7.07 3.68
N LEU A 176 8.11 7.75 2.65
CA LEU A 176 8.40 7.16 1.34
C LEU A 176 9.54 6.13 1.42
N ALA A 177 10.61 6.42 2.16
CA ALA A 177 11.75 5.51 2.33
C ALA A 177 11.40 4.23 3.08
N MET A 178 10.41 4.30 3.97
CA MET A 178 9.79 3.14 4.63
C MET A 178 8.70 2.47 3.77
N HIS A 179 8.62 2.83 2.49
CA HIS A 179 7.74 2.22 1.50
C HIS A 179 6.23 2.35 1.80
N GLY A 180 5.82 3.50 2.36
CA GLY A 180 4.41 3.82 2.59
C GLY A 180 3.54 3.62 1.34
N SER A 181 2.40 2.97 1.52
CA SER A 181 1.42 2.69 0.47
C SER A 181 0.20 3.62 0.55
N TYR A 182 -0.11 4.07 1.76
CA TYR A 182 -1.24 4.94 2.08
C TYR A 182 -0.91 5.77 3.32
N ILE A 183 -1.61 6.89 3.48
CA ILE A 183 -1.53 7.78 4.65
C ILE A 183 -2.90 8.31 5.03
N ASN A 184 -3.20 8.30 6.34
CA ASN A 184 -4.33 9.00 6.94
C ASN A 184 -3.83 10.30 7.60
N ASN A 185 -4.28 11.47 7.13
CA ASN A 185 -3.97 12.78 7.72
C ASN A 185 -5.04 13.30 8.72
N LYS A 186 -5.92 12.39 9.18
CA LYS A 186 -7.10 12.73 10.00
C LYS A 186 -8.04 13.72 9.28
N SER A 187 -9.07 14.16 10.00
CA SER A 187 -10.08 15.10 9.49
C SER A 187 -9.74 16.54 9.88
N ALA A 188 -8.57 17.03 9.46
CA ALA A 188 -8.08 18.37 9.77
C ALA A 188 -7.81 19.20 8.50
N PRO A 189 -8.05 20.53 8.51
CA PRO A 189 -7.68 21.39 7.41
C PRO A 189 -6.16 21.47 7.26
N LEU A 190 -5.69 21.69 6.03
CA LEU A 190 -4.28 21.94 5.77
C LEU A 190 -3.88 23.32 6.35
N PRO A 191 -2.69 23.45 6.96
CA PRO A 191 -2.19 24.74 7.42
C PRO A 191 -1.88 25.68 6.25
N GLU A 192 -2.06 26.98 6.48
CA GLU A 192 -1.70 28.03 5.53
C GLU A 192 -0.19 28.32 5.59
N ALA A 193 0.60 27.54 4.86
CA ALA A 193 2.02 27.82 4.64
C ALA A 193 2.42 27.49 3.20
N PRO A 194 3.29 28.31 2.56
CA PRO A 194 3.59 28.21 1.13
C PRO A 194 4.23 26.87 0.73
N GLU A 195 4.94 26.21 1.64
CA GLU A 195 5.58 24.91 1.43
C GLU A 195 4.60 23.72 1.47
N VAL A 196 3.45 23.86 2.13
CA VAL A 196 2.56 22.73 2.44
C VAL A 196 2.02 22.07 1.17
N ARG A 197 1.43 22.86 0.27
CA ARG A 197 0.84 22.34 -0.97
C ARG A 197 1.89 21.72 -1.90
N PRO A 198 3.02 22.40 -2.22
CA PRO A 198 4.09 21.80 -3.02
C PRO A 198 4.65 20.49 -2.44
N GLU A 199 4.89 20.44 -1.13
CA GLU A 199 5.44 19.25 -0.47
C GLU A 199 4.44 18.10 -0.45
N LEU A 200 3.17 18.38 -0.18
CA LEU A 200 2.10 17.39 -0.22
C LEU A 200 1.90 16.82 -1.63
N GLU A 201 1.88 17.67 -2.66
CA GLU A 201 1.77 17.20 -4.05
C GLU A 201 3.00 16.37 -4.47
N ARG A 202 4.21 16.74 -4.03
CA ARG A 202 5.42 15.93 -4.27
C ARG A 202 5.26 14.55 -3.64
N PHE A 203 4.84 14.51 -2.39
CA PHE A 203 4.66 13.28 -1.62
C PHE A 203 3.57 12.39 -2.21
N LEU A 204 2.36 12.91 -2.42
CA LEU A 204 1.22 12.15 -2.95
C LEU A 204 1.45 11.63 -4.38
N ARG A 205 2.25 12.34 -5.20
CA ARG A 205 2.63 11.81 -6.52
C ARG A 205 3.47 10.54 -6.43
N ARG A 206 4.19 10.33 -5.33
CA ARG A 206 5.15 9.23 -5.10
C ARG A 206 4.65 8.16 -4.14
N LEU A 207 3.64 8.45 -3.33
CA LEU A 207 3.06 7.50 -2.38
C LEU A 207 2.43 6.31 -3.13
N GLY A 208 2.71 5.09 -2.67
CA GLY A 208 2.24 3.87 -3.32
C GLY A 208 3.00 3.55 -4.60
N TYR A 209 2.36 2.88 -5.55
CA TYR A 209 2.99 2.54 -6.83
C TYR A 209 2.79 3.67 -7.87
N ARG A 210 3.82 3.92 -8.68
CA ARG A 210 3.77 4.88 -9.79
C ARG A 210 4.47 4.32 -11.02
N LEU A 211 3.67 3.69 -11.89
CA LEU A 211 4.19 2.90 -13.01
C LEU A 211 4.41 3.77 -14.26
N VAL A 212 5.62 3.74 -14.79
CA VAL A 212 6.05 4.48 -15.99
C VAL A 212 6.40 3.47 -17.08
N LEU A 213 5.72 3.54 -18.23
CA LEU A 213 6.16 2.86 -19.45
C LEU A 213 7.27 3.69 -20.09
N LYS A 214 8.50 3.18 -20.06
CA LYS A 214 9.70 3.86 -20.57
C LYS A 214 9.93 3.58 -22.05
N GLN A 215 9.59 2.37 -22.49
CA GLN A 215 9.75 1.95 -23.89
C GLN A 215 8.65 0.95 -24.23
N LEU A 216 8.16 1.03 -25.47
CA LEU A 216 7.25 0.08 -26.09
C LEU A 216 7.76 -0.21 -27.51
N SER A 217 7.83 -1.48 -27.88
CA SER A 217 8.18 -1.94 -29.22
C SER A 217 7.22 -3.06 -29.62
N TYR A 218 6.72 -3.01 -30.85
CA TYR A 218 5.77 -3.96 -31.41
C TYR A 218 5.96 -4.02 -32.93
N PRO A 219 5.61 -5.12 -33.60
CA PRO A 219 5.68 -5.21 -35.06
C PRO A 219 4.71 -4.21 -35.70
N ALA A 220 5.16 -3.58 -36.79
CA ALA A 220 4.32 -2.68 -37.57
C ALA A 220 3.14 -3.42 -38.23
N GLU A 221 3.23 -4.74 -38.40
CA GLU A 221 2.24 -5.56 -39.08
C GLU A 221 2.05 -6.92 -38.40
N VAL A 222 0.81 -7.39 -38.30
CA VAL A 222 0.45 -8.70 -37.75
C VAL A 222 -0.66 -9.33 -38.59
N ALA A 223 -0.63 -10.65 -38.79
CA ALA A 223 -1.71 -11.36 -39.47
C ALA A 223 -2.93 -11.56 -38.55
N ALA A 224 -4.13 -11.67 -39.11
CA ALA A 224 -5.31 -12.12 -38.39
C ALA A 224 -5.07 -13.54 -37.82
N GLY A 225 -5.47 -13.78 -36.56
CA GLY A 225 -5.09 -15.02 -35.86
C GLY A 225 -3.61 -15.10 -35.46
N GLY A 226 -2.79 -14.12 -35.85
CA GLY A 226 -1.37 -14.06 -35.52
C GLY A 226 -1.12 -13.57 -34.09
N LYS A 227 0.14 -13.69 -33.66
CA LYS A 227 0.61 -13.18 -32.37
C LYS A 227 1.20 -11.79 -32.50
N LEU A 228 0.70 -10.85 -31.71
CA LEU A 228 1.31 -9.55 -31.49
C LEU A 228 2.32 -9.68 -30.36
N GLU A 229 3.60 -9.72 -30.75
CA GLU A 229 4.73 -9.70 -29.83
C GLU A 229 5.02 -8.26 -29.38
N VAL A 230 5.00 -8.01 -28.07
CA VAL A 230 5.18 -6.68 -27.49
C VAL A 230 6.33 -6.70 -26.50
N ALA A 231 7.35 -5.88 -26.73
CA ALA A 231 8.44 -5.66 -25.79
C ALA A 231 8.27 -4.32 -25.09
N MET A 232 8.44 -4.31 -23.77
CA MET A 232 8.22 -3.16 -22.89
C MET A 232 9.38 -2.96 -21.93
N LYS A 233 9.57 -1.72 -21.50
CA LYS A 233 10.38 -1.38 -20.33
C LYS A 233 9.55 -0.58 -19.34
N TRP A 234 9.40 -1.08 -18.13
CA TRP A 234 8.60 -0.49 -17.06
C TRP A 234 9.47 -0.02 -15.91
N GLN A 235 9.04 1.03 -15.22
CA GLN A 235 9.73 1.53 -14.03
C GLN A 235 8.70 1.93 -12.99
N ASN A 236 8.85 1.44 -11.75
CA ASN A 236 8.07 1.94 -10.63
C ASN A 236 8.83 3.11 -9.97
N THR A 237 8.24 4.29 -10.05
CA THR A 237 8.80 5.55 -9.54
C THR A 237 8.10 6.02 -8.25
N GLY A 238 7.27 5.15 -7.65
CA GLY A 238 6.60 5.38 -6.38
C GLY A 238 7.40 4.85 -5.19
N SER A 239 6.74 4.71 -4.05
CA SER A 239 7.29 4.18 -2.80
C SER A 239 6.92 2.73 -2.49
N ALA A 240 5.91 2.15 -3.12
CA ALA A 240 5.50 0.77 -2.86
C ALA A 240 5.26 -0.01 -4.17
N PRO A 241 5.37 -1.35 -4.17
CA PRO A 241 4.91 -2.17 -5.29
C PRO A 241 3.38 -2.14 -5.40
N CYS A 242 2.86 -2.49 -6.57
CA CYS A 242 1.43 -2.75 -6.72
C CYS A 242 1.12 -4.15 -6.17
N TYR A 243 0.55 -4.26 -4.97
CA TYR A 243 0.29 -5.58 -4.36
C TYR A 243 -0.75 -6.40 -5.14
N ARG A 244 -1.63 -5.74 -5.90
CA ARG A 244 -2.64 -6.41 -6.73
C ARG A 244 -2.02 -6.84 -8.08
N PRO A 245 -2.19 -8.10 -8.50
CA PRO A 245 -1.66 -8.64 -9.75
C PRO A 245 -2.46 -8.20 -10.99
N TYR A 246 -2.66 -6.89 -11.16
CA TYR A 246 -3.30 -6.31 -12.36
C TYR A 246 -2.50 -6.62 -13.61
N ARG A 247 -3.20 -6.70 -14.74
CA ARG A 247 -2.64 -7.16 -16.02
C ARG A 247 -2.40 -5.99 -16.95
N VAL A 248 -1.36 -6.09 -17.77
CA VAL A 248 -1.22 -5.21 -18.93
C VAL A 248 -2.17 -5.71 -20.02
N ALA A 249 -2.89 -4.80 -20.66
CA ALA A 249 -3.76 -5.11 -21.79
C ALA A 249 -3.54 -4.13 -22.93
N TYR A 250 -3.89 -4.59 -24.12
CA TYR A 250 -3.75 -3.88 -25.37
C TYR A 250 -5.12 -3.70 -26.01
N ARG A 251 -5.32 -2.59 -26.69
CA ARG A 251 -6.53 -2.33 -27.46
C ARG A 251 -6.17 -1.92 -28.87
N LEU A 252 -6.75 -2.61 -29.84
CA LEU A 252 -6.73 -2.22 -31.24
C LEU A 252 -8.05 -1.51 -31.55
N ARG A 253 -7.97 -0.31 -32.10
CA ARG A 253 -9.13 0.47 -32.54
C ARG A 253 -9.00 0.84 -34.01
N SER A 254 -9.96 0.42 -34.83
CA SER A 254 -10.03 0.82 -36.24
C SER A 254 -10.61 2.23 -36.40
N ASP A 255 -10.44 2.80 -37.58
CA ASP A 255 -10.98 4.12 -37.92
C ASP A 255 -12.52 4.15 -37.91
N ASP A 256 -13.20 3.02 -38.16
CA ASP A 256 -14.66 2.86 -38.03
C ASP A 256 -15.14 2.68 -36.58
N GLY A 257 -14.23 2.73 -35.61
CA GLY A 257 -14.53 2.69 -34.18
C GLY A 257 -14.65 1.30 -33.56
N LYS A 258 -14.48 0.20 -34.33
CA LYS A 258 -14.45 -1.15 -33.75
C LYS A 258 -13.22 -1.31 -32.85
N GLN A 259 -13.40 -2.05 -31.76
CA GLN A 259 -12.37 -2.24 -30.75
C GLN A 259 -12.16 -3.73 -30.46
N PHE A 260 -10.90 -4.12 -30.31
CA PHE A 260 -10.49 -5.45 -29.89
C PHE A 260 -9.55 -5.30 -28.69
N VAL A 261 -9.95 -5.86 -27.55
CA VAL A 261 -9.15 -5.80 -26.30
C VAL A 261 -8.48 -7.14 -26.07
N LEU A 262 -7.17 -7.11 -25.93
CA LEU A 262 -6.29 -8.26 -25.78
C LEU A 262 -5.61 -8.17 -24.42
N THR A 263 -5.97 -9.05 -23.48
CA THR A 263 -5.38 -9.05 -22.14
C THR A 263 -4.08 -9.85 -22.16
N GLY A 264 -2.97 -9.18 -21.87
CA GLY A 264 -1.63 -9.74 -21.91
C GLY A 264 -1.30 -10.67 -20.75
N GLY A 265 -0.15 -11.32 -20.87
CA GLY A 265 0.58 -12.20 -19.94
C GLY A 265 1.20 -11.49 -18.72
N VAL A 266 1.51 -10.20 -18.84
CA VAL A 266 2.32 -9.45 -17.87
C VAL A 266 1.47 -8.94 -16.70
N SER A 267 2.00 -9.08 -15.47
CA SER A 267 1.39 -8.55 -14.25
C SER A 267 2.27 -7.49 -13.56
N VAL A 268 1.64 -6.41 -13.11
CA VAL A 268 2.35 -5.21 -12.62
C VAL A 268 2.93 -5.35 -11.22
N ASN A 269 2.55 -6.40 -10.48
CA ASN A 269 2.88 -6.58 -9.07
C ASN A 269 4.35 -6.99 -8.80
N ARG A 270 5.16 -7.10 -9.86
CA ARG A 270 6.57 -7.46 -9.78
C ARG A 270 7.51 -6.26 -9.89
N TRP A 271 7.00 -5.09 -10.26
CA TRP A 271 7.83 -3.90 -10.48
C TRP A 271 8.06 -3.15 -9.16
N MET A 272 9.24 -3.36 -8.60
CA MET A 272 9.63 -2.78 -7.31
C MET A 272 10.01 -1.30 -7.43
N PRO A 273 9.66 -0.46 -6.44
CA PRO A 273 10.23 0.89 -6.30
C PRO A 273 11.72 0.81 -5.93
N GLY A 274 12.41 1.95 -5.98
CA GLY A 274 13.77 2.05 -5.46
C GLY A 274 13.75 2.06 -3.92
N SER A 275 14.90 1.78 -3.31
CA SER A 275 15.05 1.73 -1.85
C SER A 275 16.28 2.51 -1.41
N VAL A 276 16.32 2.87 -0.13
CA VAL A 276 17.50 3.44 0.54
C VAL A 276 17.76 2.66 1.82
N ASP A 277 18.98 2.72 2.35
CA ASP A 277 19.29 2.13 3.64
C ASP A 277 18.72 2.99 4.78
N ILE A 278 17.59 2.57 5.33
CA ILE A 278 16.89 3.23 6.44
C ILE A 278 17.65 3.14 7.77
N PHE A 279 18.72 2.34 7.84
CA PHE A 279 19.55 2.18 9.03
C PHE A 279 20.91 2.88 8.90
N ALA A 280 21.19 3.50 7.75
CA ALA A 280 22.38 4.31 7.56
C ALA A 280 22.46 5.44 8.60
N PRO A 281 23.64 5.77 9.15
CA PRO A 281 23.78 6.83 10.16
C PRO A 281 23.26 8.20 9.72
N THR A 282 23.29 8.47 8.42
CA THR A 282 22.84 9.72 7.80
C THR A 282 21.32 9.75 7.56
N PHE A 283 20.64 8.60 7.54
CA PHE A 283 19.21 8.53 7.20
C PHE A 283 18.36 9.38 8.15
N LEU A 284 18.54 9.21 9.46
CA LEU A 284 17.76 9.95 10.46
C LEU A 284 18.12 11.45 10.52
N GLN A 285 19.24 11.87 9.94
CA GLN A 285 19.62 13.28 9.87
C GLN A 285 18.89 13.98 8.71
N ASN A 286 18.85 13.33 7.55
CA ASN A 286 18.20 13.86 6.36
C ASN A 286 17.77 12.71 5.42
N PRO A 287 16.54 12.18 5.57
CA PRO A 287 16.02 11.15 4.69
C PRO A 287 16.04 11.64 3.23
N PRO A 288 16.76 10.95 2.33
CA PRO A 288 16.88 11.38 0.95
C PRO A 288 15.55 11.22 0.21
N ASP A 289 15.44 11.85 -0.96
CA ASP A 289 14.38 11.48 -1.89
C ASP A 289 14.58 10.01 -2.31
N LEU A 290 13.57 9.17 -2.09
CA LEU A 290 13.55 7.79 -2.56
C LEU A 290 13.83 7.73 -4.09
N PRO A 291 14.87 7.00 -4.54
CA PRO A 291 15.16 6.86 -5.95
C PRO A 291 14.05 6.05 -6.65
N PRO A 292 13.90 6.20 -7.98
CA PRO A 292 13.03 5.30 -8.74
C PRO A 292 13.59 3.87 -8.69
N GLY A 293 12.69 2.90 -8.89
CA GLY A 293 13.08 1.50 -9.02
C GLY A 293 13.85 1.22 -10.30
N GLU A 294 14.34 -0.01 -10.40
CA GLU A 294 14.99 -0.49 -11.62
C GLU A 294 14.03 -0.49 -12.81
N VAL A 295 14.59 -0.35 -14.00
CA VAL A 295 13.84 -0.50 -15.24
C VAL A 295 13.73 -1.99 -15.55
N VAL A 296 12.52 -2.53 -15.50
CA VAL A 296 12.21 -3.94 -15.76
C VAL A 296 11.84 -4.11 -17.24
N ALA A 297 12.57 -4.97 -17.94
CA ALA A 297 12.21 -5.39 -19.28
C ALA A 297 11.14 -6.50 -19.21
N GLU A 298 10.07 -6.34 -19.96
CA GLU A 298 8.96 -7.29 -20.05
C GLU A 298 8.69 -7.60 -21.52
N SER A 299 8.29 -8.84 -21.79
CA SER A 299 7.79 -9.26 -23.10
C SER A 299 6.43 -9.89 -22.92
N ASP A 300 5.53 -9.61 -23.86
CA ASP A 300 4.18 -10.16 -23.89
C ASP A 300 3.85 -10.63 -25.31
N SER A 301 2.94 -11.59 -25.41
CA SER A 301 2.48 -12.15 -26.68
C SER A 301 0.97 -12.35 -26.58
N VAL A 302 0.21 -11.61 -27.40
CA VAL A 302 -1.25 -11.68 -27.43
C VAL A 302 -1.74 -12.08 -28.82
N GLU A 303 -2.70 -13.00 -28.87
CA GLU A 303 -3.27 -13.49 -30.12
C GLU A 303 -4.36 -12.55 -30.64
N LEU A 304 -4.29 -12.19 -31.91
CA LEU A 304 -5.34 -11.42 -32.58
C LEU A 304 -6.52 -12.34 -32.93
N PRO A 305 -7.77 -11.87 -32.84
CA PRO A 305 -8.91 -12.65 -33.32
C PRO A 305 -8.75 -13.04 -34.78
N THR A 306 -9.10 -14.26 -35.18
CA THR A 306 -9.04 -14.69 -36.59
C THR A 306 -9.99 -13.90 -37.49
N ALA A 307 -11.10 -13.41 -36.94
CA ALA A 307 -12.10 -12.63 -37.66
C ALA A 307 -11.80 -11.12 -37.69
N ILE A 308 -10.64 -10.66 -37.21
CA ILE A 308 -10.28 -9.24 -37.26
C ILE A 308 -10.12 -8.80 -38.73
N PRO A 309 -10.82 -7.74 -39.19
CA PRO A 309 -10.66 -7.27 -40.56
C PRO A 309 -9.24 -6.74 -40.83
N PRO A 310 -8.69 -6.92 -42.05
CA PRO A 310 -7.46 -6.26 -42.42
C PRO A 310 -7.64 -4.74 -42.43
N GLY A 311 -6.60 -4.00 -42.03
CA GLY A 311 -6.67 -2.55 -41.93
C GLY A 311 -5.62 -1.97 -40.98
N THR A 312 -5.64 -0.65 -40.83
CA THR A 312 -4.82 0.05 -39.85
C THR A 312 -5.59 0.22 -38.55
N TYR A 313 -4.94 -0.10 -37.43
CA TYR A 313 -5.51 0.01 -36.10
C TYR A 313 -4.61 0.88 -35.22
N GLU A 314 -5.22 1.76 -34.43
CA GLU A 314 -4.56 2.41 -33.32
C GLU A 314 -4.33 1.39 -32.20
N LEU A 315 -3.08 1.29 -31.75
CA LEU A 315 -2.69 0.49 -30.59
C LEU A 315 -2.68 1.37 -29.34
N ALA A 316 -3.45 0.97 -28.35
CA ALA A 316 -3.45 1.56 -27.02
C ALA A 316 -3.10 0.52 -25.95
N ILE A 317 -2.58 0.98 -24.81
CA ILE A 317 -2.25 0.15 -23.65
C ILE A 317 -3.02 0.62 -22.41
N ALA A 318 -3.30 -0.31 -21.50
CA ALA A 318 -3.80 -0.03 -20.17
C ALA A 318 -3.33 -1.09 -19.17
N VAL A 319 -3.40 -0.75 -17.88
CA VAL A 319 -3.32 -1.73 -16.80
C VAL A 319 -4.73 -1.96 -16.28
N VAL A 320 -5.21 -3.19 -16.41
CA VAL A 320 -6.60 -3.60 -16.21
C VAL A 320 -6.77 -4.56 -15.05
N GLU A 321 -7.99 -4.64 -14.54
CA GLU A 321 -8.36 -5.64 -13.56
C GLU A 321 -8.22 -7.07 -14.12
N GLN A 322 -8.03 -8.08 -13.25
CA GLN A 322 -7.88 -9.45 -13.73
C GLN A 322 -9.14 -10.03 -14.37
N LYS A 323 -10.31 -9.66 -13.86
CA LYS A 323 -11.60 -10.21 -14.29
C LYS A 323 -12.33 -9.31 -15.28
N SER A 324 -11.93 -8.05 -15.38
CA SER A 324 -12.51 -7.09 -16.30
C SER A 324 -11.40 -6.37 -17.05
N SER A 325 -11.54 -6.20 -18.37
CA SER A 325 -10.58 -5.42 -19.15
C SER A 325 -10.72 -3.90 -18.94
N ARG A 326 -11.26 -3.48 -17.78
CA ARG A 326 -11.44 -2.10 -17.38
C ARG A 326 -10.10 -1.54 -16.89
N PRO A 327 -9.63 -0.40 -17.41
CA PRO A 327 -8.44 0.27 -16.87
C PRO A 327 -8.62 0.64 -15.39
N VAL A 328 -7.66 0.24 -14.54
CA VAL A 328 -7.71 0.48 -13.09
C VAL A 328 -6.50 1.24 -12.55
N VAL A 329 -5.38 1.25 -13.27
CA VAL A 329 -4.18 2.03 -12.88
C VAL A 329 -3.95 3.17 -13.85
N ARG A 330 -3.77 4.38 -13.30
CA ARG A 330 -3.30 5.55 -14.05
C ARG A 330 -1.78 5.50 -14.19
N LEU A 331 -1.30 5.21 -15.38
CA LEU A 331 0.12 5.26 -15.71
C LEU A 331 0.67 6.69 -15.63
N ALA A 332 1.92 6.80 -15.20
CA ALA A 332 2.66 8.05 -15.08
C ALA A 332 3.31 8.48 -16.41
N ILE A 333 2.51 8.44 -17.48
CA ILE A 333 2.85 8.91 -18.84
C ILE A 333 1.75 9.87 -19.34
N LYS A 334 2.04 10.66 -20.38
CA LYS A 334 1.05 11.53 -21.04
C LYS A 334 0.15 10.72 -21.99
N GLY A 335 -0.92 11.33 -22.49
CA GLY A 335 -1.77 10.75 -23.54
C GLY A 335 -2.87 9.81 -23.06
N ARG A 336 -3.28 9.89 -21.78
CA ARG A 336 -4.43 9.12 -21.28
C ARG A 336 -5.72 9.64 -21.92
N ALA A 337 -6.47 8.77 -22.59
CA ALA A 337 -7.82 9.05 -23.07
C ALA A 337 -8.84 9.05 -21.92
N GLU A 338 -10.05 9.55 -22.16
CA GLU A 338 -11.12 9.65 -21.14
C GLU A 338 -11.48 8.28 -20.55
N ASP A 339 -11.52 7.24 -21.40
CA ASP A 339 -11.76 5.84 -21.04
C ASP A 339 -10.61 5.15 -20.29
N GLY A 340 -9.48 5.84 -20.13
CA GLY A 340 -8.32 5.40 -19.36
C GLY A 340 -7.27 4.59 -20.11
N TRP A 341 -7.44 4.39 -21.41
CA TRP A 341 -6.43 3.81 -22.28
C TRP A 341 -5.42 4.87 -22.74
N TYR A 342 -4.24 4.41 -23.14
CA TYR A 342 -3.15 5.26 -23.63
C TYR A 342 -2.85 4.88 -25.08
N PRO A 343 -3.31 5.64 -26.08
CA PRO A 343 -2.91 5.47 -27.48
C PRO A 343 -1.42 5.73 -27.66
N LEU A 344 -0.69 4.78 -28.25
CA LEU A 344 0.77 4.83 -28.36
C LEU A 344 1.30 4.62 -29.79
N GLY A 345 0.43 4.30 -30.74
CA GLY A 345 0.77 4.31 -32.15
C GLY A 345 -0.21 3.49 -32.98
N LYS A 346 0.26 2.96 -34.12
CA LYS A 346 -0.58 2.24 -35.08
C LYS A 346 0.13 0.99 -35.58
N LEU A 347 -0.64 -0.03 -35.92
CA LEU A 347 -0.17 -1.23 -36.61
C LEU A 347 -1.16 -1.63 -37.72
N ARG A 348 -0.66 -2.38 -38.70
CA ARG A 348 -1.47 -2.92 -39.80
C ARG A 348 -1.81 -4.38 -39.55
N VAL A 349 -3.08 -4.71 -39.61
CA VAL A 349 -3.54 -6.10 -39.62
C VAL A 349 -3.68 -6.57 -41.07
N LYS A 350 -3.07 -7.72 -41.37
CA LYS A 350 -3.12 -8.40 -42.66
C LYS A 350 -3.96 -9.68 -42.54
N GLN A 351 -4.46 -10.17 -43.67
CA GLN A 351 -5.05 -11.52 -43.73
C GLN A 351 -3.98 -12.59 -43.73
#